data_AF-A0A926VKD7-F1
#
_entry.id   AF-A0A926VKD7-F1
#
_cell.length_a   1.000
_cell.length_b   1.000
_cell.length_c   1.000
_cell.angle_alpha   90.00
_cell.angle_beta   90.00
_cell.angle_gamma   90.00
#
_symmetry.space_group_name_H-M   'P 1'
#
loop_
_entity.id
_entity.type
_entity.pdbx_description
1 polymer ?
#
loop_
_entity_poly.entity_id
_entity_poly.type
_entity_poly.pdbx_seq_one_letter_code
_entity_poly.pdbx_strand_id
1 'polypeptide(L)' 'MAKIRHRKRNSFSWYQFIFITAQNNQDVQRLGGILGANSYRAKPFATAQLLGAIALPQIAELVLGGQML' A
#
# COMPACT_ATOMS: atom_id res chain seq x y z
N MET A 1 19.05 -32.85 7.69
CA MET A 1 18.30 -32.08 6.69
C MET A 1 17.73 -30.82 7.36
N ALA A 2 18.29 -29.63 7.10
CA ALA A 2 17.84 -28.38 7.72
C ALA A 2 16.77 -27.70 6.85
N LYS A 3 15.58 -27.49 7.40
CA LYS A 3 14.43 -26.87 6.71
C LYS A 3 14.57 -25.35 6.77
N ILE A 4 15.11 -24.75 5.71
CA ILE A 4 15.24 -23.30 5.57
C ILE A 4 13.84 -22.70 5.46
N ARG A 5 13.41 -21.97 6.49
CA ARG A 5 12.15 -21.20 6.44
C ARG A 5 12.44 -19.92 5.65
N HIS A 6 11.87 -19.82 4.46
CA HIS A 6 11.84 -18.56 3.71
C HIS A 6 10.99 -17.55 4.49
N ARG A 7 11.64 -16.74 5.32
CA ARG A 7 11.04 -15.53 5.89
C ARG A 7 10.78 -14.61 4.69
N LYS A 8 9.52 -14.47 4.27
CA LYS A 8 9.13 -13.41 3.31
C LYS A 8 9.67 -12.10 3.88
N ARG A 9 10.70 -11.55 3.23
CA ARG A 9 11.10 -10.17 3.48
C ARG A 9 9.91 -9.35 3.00
N ASN A 10 9.15 -8.77 3.93
CA ASN A 10 8.32 -7.63 3.58
C ASN A 10 9.29 -6.55 3.13
N SER A 11 9.44 -6.39 1.82
CA SER A 11 10.12 -5.26 1.21
C SER A 11 9.27 -4.04 1.52
N PHE A 12 9.63 -3.35 2.60
CA PHE A 12 9.03 -2.08 2.95
C PHE A 12 9.45 -1.07 1.86
N SER A 13 8.54 -0.80 0.93
CA SER A 13 8.74 0.20 -0.12
C SER A 13 8.43 1.56 0.47
N TRP A 14 9.45 2.44 0.50
CA TRP A 14 9.31 3.85 0.85
C TRP A 14 8.44 4.64 -0.15
N TYR A 15 8.17 4.05 -1.32
CA TYR A 15 7.30 4.62 -2.34
C TYR A 15 5.88 4.07 -2.18
N GLN A 16 4.93 4.99 -2.07
CA GLN A 16 3.51 4.67 -2.10
C GLN A 16 3.01 4.63 -3.54
N PHE A 17 2.49 3.49 -3.96
CA PHE A 17 1.82 3.34 -5.25
C PHE A 17 0.30 3.31 -5.05
N ILE A 18 -0.39 4.29 -5.64
CA ILE A 18 -1.85 4.36 -5.66
C ILE A 18 -2.32 3.99 -7.06
N PHE A 19 -3.12 2.94 -7.17
CA PHE A 19 -3.64 2.45 -8.44
C PHE A 19 -4.98 3.12 -8.77
N ILE A 20 -5.02 3.93 -9.83
CA ILE A 20 -6.23 4.62 -10.30
C ILE A 20 -6.82 3.86 -11.49
N THR A 21 -8.10 3.49 -11.40
CA THR A 21 -8.77 2.68 -12.43
C THR A 21 -10.05 3.33 -12.96
N ALA A 22 -10.51 2.89 -14.13
CA ALA A 22 -11.75 3.37 -14.73
C ALA A 22 -13.01 2.85 -14.01
N GLN A 23 -12.96 1.63 -13.47
CA GLN A 23 -14.10 0.96 -12.84
C GLN A 23 -13.63 0.17 -11.61
N ASN A 24 -14.56 -0.08 -10.70
CA ASN A 24 -14.34 -0.92 -9.54
C ASN A 24 -14.37 -2.40 -9.95
N ASN A 25 -13.20 -2.99 -10.14
CA ASN A 25 -13.04 -4.40 -10.55
C ASN A 25 -12.06 -5.11 -9.61
N GLN A 26 -12.50 -6.22 -9.03
CA GLN A 26 -11.73 -7.00 -8.04
C GLN A 26 -10.47 -7.64 -8.62
N ASP A 27 -10.48 -8.04 -9.89
CA ASP A 27 -9.30 -8.63 -10.52
C ASP A 27 -8.21 -7.58 -10.75
N VAL A 28 -8.61 -6.36 -11.11
CA VAL A 28 -7.67 -5.23 -11.25
C VAL A 28 -7.10 -4.82 -9.89
N GLN A 29 -7.91 -4.87 -8.82
CA GLN A 29 -7.41 -4.66 -7.45
C GLN A 29 -6.37 -5.71 -7.06
N ARG A 30 -6.67 -7.00 -7.34
CA ARG A 30 -5.75 -8.10 -7.05
C ARG A 30 -4.43 -7.94 -7.80
N LEU A 31 -4.48 -7.59 -9.08
CA LEU A 31 -3.29 -7.30 -9.88
C LEU A 31 -2.51 -6.10 -9.32
N GLY A 32 -3.18 -5.02 -8.95
CA GLY A 32 -2.55 -3.86 -8.31
C GLY A 32 -1.80 -4.25 -7.03
N GLY A 33 -2.40 -5.08 -6.17
CA GLY A 33 -1.75 -5.58 -4.95
C GLY A 33 -0.51 -6.44 -5.24
N ILE A 34 -0.55 -7.30 -6.27
CA ILE A 34 0.60 -8.10 -6.70
C ILE A 34 1.75 -7.21 -7.20
N LEU A 35 1.41 -6.10 -7.86
CA LEU A 35 2.37 -5.11 -8.37
C LEU A 35 2.91 -4.16 -7.27
N GLY A 36 2.46 -4.30 -6.03
CA GLY A 36 2.94 -3.51 -4.90
C GLY A 36 2.15 -2.22 -4.66
N ALA A 37 0.94 -2.07 -5.21
CA ALA A 37 0.07 -0.96 -4.87
C ALA A 37 -0.34 -1.00 -3.40
N ASN A 38 -0.18 0.12 -2.70
CA ASN A 38 -0.60 0.29 -1.31
C ASN A 38 -2.08 0.66 -1.20
N SER A 39 -2.65 1.22 -2.27
CA SER A 39 -4.04 1.70 -2.29
C SER A 39 -4.64 1.67 -3.69
N TYR A 40 -5.97 1.64 -3.76
CA TYR A 40 -6.74 1.53 -4.98
C TYR A 40 -7.90 2.55 -5.02
N ARG A 41 -8.11 3.15 -6.19
CA ARG A 41 -9.21 4.10 -6.44
C ARG A 41 -9.79 3.95 -7.85
N ALA A 42 -11.07 3.57 -7.93
CA ALA A 42 -11.83 3.61 -9.17
C ALA A 42 -12.47 4.98 -9.39
N LYS A 43 -12.53 5.44 -10.64
CA LYS A 43 -13.28 6.63 -11.04
C LYS A 43 -14.80 6.36 -11.10
N PRO A 44 -15.65 7.38 -10.87
CA PRO A 44 -15.28 8.70 -10.36
C PRO A 44 -14.92 8.64 -8.87
N PHE A 45 -14.00 9.50 -8.44
CA PHE A 45 -13.66 9.69 -7.03
C PHE A 45 -13.68 11.17 -6.68
N ALA A 46 -14.01 11.49 -5.44
CA ALA A 46 -13.92 12.85 -4.92
C ALA A 46 -12.46 13.21 -4.61
N THR A 47 -12.10 14.49 -4.71
CA THR A 47 -10.76 15.00 -4.36
C THR A 47 -10.35 14.59 -2.95
N ALA A 48 -11.27 14.65 -1.99
CA ALA A 48 -11.02 14.21 -0.61
C ALA A 48 -10.62 12.72 -0.50
N GLN A 49 -11.19 11.84 -1.35
CA GLN A 49 -10.86 10.42 -1.38
C GLN A 49 -9.48 10.14 -1.96
N LEU A 50 -9.00 10.99 -2.87
CA LEU A 50 -7.64 10.93 -3.41
C LEU A 50 -6.62 11.49 -2.40
N LEU A 51 -6.91 12.65 -1.81
CA LEU A 51 -6.04 13.27 -0.80
C LEU A 51 -5.87 12.36 0.43
N GLY A 52 -6.95 11.73 0.90
CA GLY A 52 -6.85 10.75 1.99
C GLY A 52 -6.00 9.53 1.63
N ALA A 53 -5.99 9.10 0.37
CA ALA A 53 -5.13 8.00 -0.08
C ALA A 53 -3.65 8.40 -0.11
N ILE A 54 -3.33 9.67 -0.40
CA ILE A 54 -1.95 10.19 -0.45
C ILE A 54 -1.40 10.50 0.96
N ALA A 55 -2.24 10.97 1.89
CA ALA A 55 -1.78 11.48 3.19
C ALA A 55 -1.39 10.38 4.22
N LEU A 56 -1.95 9.17 4.10
CA LEU A 56 -1.87 8.14 5.14
C LEU A 56 -0.51 7.41 5.36
N PRO A 57 0.46 7.34 4.45
CA PRO A 57 1.72 6.62 4.74
C PRO A 57 2.67 7.36 5.69
N GLN A 58 2.57 8.68 5.78
CA GLN A 58 3.62 9.48 6.44
C GLN A 58 3.41 9.62 7.96
N ILE A 59 2.18 9.40 8.46
CA ILE A 59 1.86 9.60 9.88
C ILE A 59 2.11 8.32 10.71
N ALA A 60 2.07 7.13 10.10
CA ALA A 60 2.32 5.88 10.82
C ALA A 60 3.79 5.70 11.24
N GLU A 61 4.74 6.25 10.46
CA GLU A 61 6.18 6.18 10.77
C GLU A 61 6.59 7.17 11.87
N LEU A 62 5.96 8.35 11.94
CA LEU A 62 6.22 9.35 12.99
C LEU A 62 5.82 8.86 14.39
N VAL A 63 4.85 7.94 14.48
CA VAL A 63 4.38 7.40 15.77
C VAL A 63 5.15 6.13 16.16
N LEU A 64 5.71 5.37 15.20
CA LEU A 64 6.39 4.10 15.46
C LEU A 64 7.93 4.18 15.43
N GLY A 65 8.51 5.27 14.92
CA GLY A 65 9.97 5.50 14.94
C GLY A 65 10.50 6.14 16.24
N GLY A 66 9.62 6.51 17.17
CA GLY A 66 9.95 7.24 18.40
C GLY A 66 10.00 6.42 19.69
N GLN A 67 9.82 5.09 19.64
CA GLN A 67 9.93 4.22 20.81
C GLN A 67 10.88 3.04 20.55
N MET A 68 12.17 3.30 20.75
CA MET A 68 13.13 2.34 21.28
C MET A 68 14.15 3.12 22.12
N LEU A 69 13.80 3.32 23.39
CA LEU A 69 14.77 3.30 24.50
C LEU A 69 14.61 1.95 25.19
#